data_AF-A0A7X4XEJ7-F1
#
_entry.id   AF-A0A7X4XEJ7-F1
#
_cell.length_a   1.000
_cell.length_b   1.000
_cell.length_c   1.000
_cell.angle_alpha   90.00
_cell.angle_beta   90.00
_cell.angle_gamma   90.00
#
_symmetry.space_group_name_H-M   'P 1'
#
loop_
_entity.id
_entity.type
_entity.pdbx_description
1 polymer ?
#
loop_
_entity_poly.entity_id
_entity_poly.type
_entity_poly.pdbx_seq_one_letter_code
_entity_poly.pdbx_strand_id
1 'polypeptide(L)' 'MFDYFIIFLWFIAQLKKLSDWIVTNRKEIGTHVGNLGIAGYTGSYVYAIQTGFDFKMVALFVSGVLFTVFAKKLKRE' A
#
# COMPACT_ATOMS: atom_id res chain seq x y z
N MET A 1 -30.86 -3.20 -23.21
CA MET A 1 -30.29 -1.88 -22.83
C MET A 1 -30.46 -1.58 -21.34
N PHE A 2 -31.63 -1.88 -20.75
CA PHE A 2 -31.90 -1.69 -19.32
C PHE A 2 -31.03 -2.57 -18.39
N ASP A 3 -30.74 -3.82 -18.79
CA ASP A 3 -29.89 -4.73 -18.01
C ASP A 3 -28.45 -4.23 -17.85
N TYR A 4 -27.87 -3.66 -18.92
CA TYR A 4 -26.53 -3.07 -18.86
C TYR A 4 -26.46 -1.85 -17.92
N PHE A 5 -27.54 -1.08 -17.85
CA PHE A 5 -27.64 0.05 -16.93
C PHE A 5 -27.72 -0.41 -15.46
N ILE A 6 -28.48 -1.47 -15.18
CA ILE A 6 -28.57 -2.08 -13.84
C ILE A 6 -27.22 -2.66 -13.41
N ILE A 7 -26.53 -3.37 -14.30
CA ILE A 7 -25.18 -3.93 -14.03
C ILE A 7 -24.18 -2.80 -13.75
N PHE A 8 -24.24 -1.71 -14.51
CA PHE A 8 -23.39 -0.54 -14.29
C PHE A 8 -23.65 0.11 -12.92
N LEU A 9 -24.91 0.34 -12.55
CA LEU A 9 -25.25 0.90 -11.24
C LEU A 9 -24.81 -0.01 -10.09
N TRP A 10 -24.97 -1.32 -10.25
CA TRP A 10 -24.50 -2.30 -9.28
C TRP A 10 -22.98 -2.26 -9.13
N PHE A 11 -22.24 -2.18 -10.24
CA PHE A 11 -20.78 -2.04 -10.22
C PHE A 11 -20.33 -0.78 -9.48
N ILE A 12 -20.96 0.37 -9.75
CA ILE A 12 -20.68 1.62 -9.03
C ILE A 12 -20.99 1.49 -7.53
N ALA A 13 -22.06 0.80 -7.16
CA ALA A 13 -22.40 0.57 -5.76
C ALA A 13 -21.35 -0.30 -5.03
N GLN A 14 -20.77 -1.30 -5.70
CA GLN A 14 -19.68 -2.10 -5.15
C GLN A 14 -18.40 -1.28 -4.98
N LEU A 15 -18.06 -0.41 -5.94
CA LEU A 15 -16.92 0.50 -5.82
C LEU A 15 -17.08 1.46 -4.63
N LYS A 16 -18.29 2.00 -4.42
CA LYS A 16 -18.57 2.84 -3.24
C LYS A 16 -18.40 2.07 -1.94
N LYS A 17 -18.96 0.85 -1.84
CA LYS A 17 -18.78 0.00 -0.65
C LYS A 17 -17.30 -0.29 -0.38
N LEU A 18 -16.52 -0.58 -1.41
CA LEU A 18 -15.08 -0.81 -1.29
C LEU A 18 -14.36 0.46 -0.79
N SER A 19 -14.68 1.62 -1.36
CA SER A 19 -14.12 2.91 -0.94
C SER A 19 -14.45 3.20 0.53
N ASP A 20 -15.71 3.06 0.94
CA ASP A 20 -16.14 3.29 2.32
C ASP A 20 -15.45 2.32 3.29
N TRP A 21 -15.28 1.06 2.88
CA TRP A 21 -14.54 0.07 3.66
C TRP A 21 -13.05 0.45 3.81
N ILE A 22 -12.40 0.93 2.75
CA ILE A 22 -11.00 1.39 2.80
C ILE A 22 -10.86 2.58 3.75
N VAL A 23 -11.79 3.54 3.69
CA VAL A 23 -11.79 4.72 4.57
C VAL A 23 -11.99 4.31 6.03
N THR A 24 -12.92 3.38 6.29
CA THR A 24 -13.22 2.88 7.64
C THR A 24 -12.04 2.14 8.23
N ASN A 25 -11.36 1.30 7.44
CA ASN A 25 -10.23 0.47 7.89
C ASN A 25 -8.87 1.11 7.61
N ARG A 26 -8.82 2.41 7.30
CA ARG A 26 -7.59 3.12 6.89
C ARG A 26 -6.43 2.95 7.88
N LYS A 27 -6.71 2.89 9.18
CA LYS A 27 -5.69 2.72 10.23
C LYS A 27 -5.05 1.33 10.19
N GLU A 28 -5.85 0.31 9.92
CA GLU A 28 -5.39 -1.08 9.79
C GLU A 28 -4.59 -1.24 8.49
N ILE A 29 -5.11 -0.72 7.37
CA ILE A 29 -4.40 -0.67 6.09
C ILE A 29 -3.07 0.06 6.25
N GLY A 30 -3.06 1.23 6.91
CA GLY A 30 -1.84 1.98 7.20
C GLY A 30 -0.86 1.19 8.07
N THR A 31 -1.34 0.28 8.92
CA THR A 31 -0.48 -0.60 9.72
C THR A 31 0.16 -1.68 8.87
N HIS A 32 -0.62 -2.33 8.00
CA HIS A 32 -0.06 -3.30 7.04
C HIS A 32 0.94 -2.66 6.08
N VAL A 33 0.63 -1.48 5.52
CA VAL A 33 1.55 -0.74 4.65
C VAL A 33 2.79 -0.29 5.41
N GLY A 34 2.65 0.08 6.69
CA GLY A 34 3.79 0.37 7.56
C GLY A 34 4.71 -0.83 7.73
N ASN A 35 4.15 -2.01 7.99
CA ASN A 35 4.92 -3.25 8.09
C ASN A 35 5.63 -3.61 6.79
N LEU A 36 5.00 -3.38 5.63
CA LEU A 36 5.65 -3.52 4.31
C LEU A 36 6.82 -2.55 4.15
N GLY A 37 6.67 -1.31 4.59
CA GLY A 37 7.76 -0.33 4.59
C GLY A 37 8.95 -0.77 5.44
N ILE A 38 8.68 -1.28 6.65
CA ILE A 38 9.69 -1.84 7.57
C ILE A 38 10.42 -3.01 6.93
N ALA A 39 9.67 -3.95 6.33
CA ALA A 39 10.25 -5.07 5.61
C ALA A 39 11.11 -4.63 4.43
N GLY A 40 10.72 -3.58 3.70
CA GLY A 40 11.45 -3.05 2.56
C GLY A 40 12.84 -2.51 2.92
N TYR A 41 12.93 -1.59 3.89
CA TYR A 41 14.24 -1.03 4.27
C TYR A 41 15.08 -2.03 5.09
N THR A 42 14.45 -2.94 5.84
CA THR A 42 15.18 -4.03 6.55
C THR A 42 15.75 -5.03 5.54
N GLY A 43 14.96 -5.39 4.52
CA GLY A 43 15.40 -6.24 3.42
C GLY A 43 16.53 -5.60 2.61
N SER A 44 16.49 -4.28 2.39
CA SER A 44 17.62 -3.53 1.82
C SER A 44 18.89 -3.67 2.66
N TYR A 45 18.79 -3.56 3.99
CA TYR A 45 19.95 -3.71 4.87
C TYR A 45 20.56 -5.12 4.80
N VAL A 46 19.72 -6.16 4.84
CA VAL A 46 20.17 -7.55 4.68
C VAL A 46 20.80 -7.78 3.30
N TYR A 47 20.20 -7.24 2.25
CA TYR A 47 20.72 -7.30 0.89
C TYR A 47 22.08 -6.62 0.77
N ALA A 48 22.27 -5.46 1.40
CA ALA A 48 23.55 -4.74 1.41
C ALA A 48 24.67 -5.59 2.02
N ILE A 49 24.37 -6.36 3.07
CA ILE A 49 25.33 -7.27 3.72
C ILE A 49 25.67 -8.45 2.80
N GLN A 50 24.67 -9.04 2.14
CA GLN A 50 24.86 -10.27 1.36
C GLN A 50 25.52 -10.03 0.01
N THR A 51 25.17 -8.95 -0.66
CA THR A 51 25.51 -8.71 -2.08
C THR A 51 26.20 -7.37 -2.32
N GLY A 52 26.37 -6.55 -1.29
CA GLY A 52 26.99 -5.23 -1.39
C GLY A 52 26.01 -4.12 -1.79
N PHE A 53 26.57 -2.94 -2.06
CA PHE A 53 25.81 -1.75 -2.41
C PHE A 53 25.56 -1.68 -3.91
N ASP A 54 24.32 -1.89 -4.34
CA ASP A 54 23.90 -1.80 -5.73
C ASP A 54 22.56 -1.06 -5.91
N PHE A 55 22.11 -0.94 -7.16
CA PHE A 55 20.83 -0.30 -7.47
C PHE A 55 19.60 -1.03 -6.90
N LYS A 56 19.66 -2.36 -6.73
CA LYS A 56 18.54 -3.14 -6.18
C LYS A 56 18.38 -2.87 -4.69
N MET A 57 19.49 -2.78 -3.96
CA MET A 57 19.51 -2.36 -2.57
C MET A 57 18.88 -0.98 -2.39
N VAL A 58 19.30 -0.02 -3.22
CA VAL A 58 18.75 1.36 -3.20
C VAL A 58 17.26 1.37 -3.52
N ALA A 59 16.81 0.58 -4.50
CA ALA A 59 15.39 0.48 -4.84
C ALA A 59 14.56 -0.10 -3.67
N LEU A 60 15.08 -1.11 -2.96
CA LEU A 60 14.44 -1.67 -1.76
C LEU A 60 14.39 -0.67 -0.61
N PHE A 61 15.47 0.10 -0.41
CA PHE A 61 15.51 1.14 0.61
C PHE A 61 14.49 2.24 0.32
N VAL A 62 14.50 2.79 -0.90
CA VAL A 62 13.61 3.88 -1.33
C VAL A 62 12.16 3.43 -1.27
N SER A 63 11.84 2.22 -1.76
CA SER A 63 10.47 1.69 -1.66
C SER A 63 10.03 1.48 -0.21
N GLY A 64 10.90 0.93 0.65
CA GLY A 64 10.63 0.78 2.09
C GLY A 64 10.34 2.12 2.78
N VAL A 65 11.13 3.16 2.47
CA VAL A 65 10.91 4.52 2.99
C VAL A 65 9.61 5.10 2.46
N LEU A 66 9.32 4.98 1.16
CA LEU A 66 8.08 5.48 0.55
C LEU A 66 6.83 4.85 1.18
N PHE A 67 6.81 3.53 1.36
CA PHE A 67 5.69 2.84 2.01
C PHE A 67 5.56 3.25 3.48
N THR A 68 6.66 3.44 4.19
CA THR A 68 6.63 3.92 5.59
C THR A 68 6.07 5.33 5.70
N VAL A 69 6.46 6.23 4.80
CA VAL A 69 5.94 7.61 4.76
C VAL A 69 4.46 7.62 4.39
N PHE A 70 4.07 6.84 3.39
CA PHE A 70 2.67 6.70 2.98
C PHE A 70 1.81 6.15 4.12
N ALA A 71 2.26 5.11 4.81
CA ALA A 71 1.60 4.56 5.98
C ALA A 71 1.42 5.59 7.11
N LYS A 72 2.45 6.41 7.37
CA LYS A 72 2.36 7.49 8.36
C LYS A 72 1.33 8.53 7.97
N LYS A 73 1.25 8.94 6.70
CA LYS A 73 0.19 9.84 6.22
C LYS A 73 -1.19 9.23 6.38
N LEU A 74 -1.36 7.98 5.95
CA LEU A 74 -2.63 7.25 6.00
C LEU A 74 -3.20 7.08 7.42
N LYS A 75 -2.32 7.01 8.43
CA LYS A 75 -2.70 6.89 9.85
C LYS A 75 -3.03 8.22 10.54
N ARG A 76 -2.50 9.33 10.03
CA ARG A 76 -2.49 10.64 10.73
C ARG A 76 -3.71 11.50 10.37
N GLU A 77 -4.33 11.27 9.22
CA GLU A 77 -5.66 11.79 8.87
C GLU A 77 -6.77 10.93 9.46
#